data_AF-A0A508TG39-F1
#
_entry.id   AF-A0A508TG39-F1
#
_cell.length_a   1.000
_cell.length_b   1.000
_cell.length_c   1.000
_cell.angle_alpha   90.00
_cell.angle_beta   90.00
_cell.angle_gamma   90.00
#
_symmetry.space_group_name_H-M   'P 1'
#
loop_
_entity.id
_entity.type
_entity.pdbx_description
1 polymer ?
#
loop_
_entity_poly.entity_id
_entity_poly.type
_entity_poly.pdbx_seq_one_letter_code
_entity_poly.pdbx_strand_id
1 'polypeptide(L)'
;MDIREPTPSGPVLVLAPFGRDAGVVCSALRDVGLHASEQPSLSALVANLNDAAAAVVAEEALVHEHRGAVAHWIANQPPWSDFPFVLLTLRTGNNGPALTELIDLLGHVTVLERPLAATSLKSAVLAAVRGRRRQRQAEQYLGQLKQLADTLERAR
;
A
#
# COMPACT_ATOMS: atom_id res chain seq x y z
N MET A 1 -6.78 24.24 20.77
CA MET A 1 -7.30 22.99 20.19
C MET A 1 -6.66 22.87 18.83
N ASP A 2 -5.46 22.28 18.79
CA ASP A 2 -4.65 22.23 17.58
C ASP A 2 -4.97 20.91 16.85
N ILE A 3 -5.81 21.02 15.81
CA ILE A 3 -6.18 19.90 14.96
C ILE A 3 -4.97 19.68 14.06
N ARG A 4 -3.94 18.99 14.57
CA ARG A 4 -2.78 18.61 13.75
C ARG A 4 -3.29 17.96 12.48
N GLU A 5 -2.96 18.58 11.34
CA GLU A 5 -3.23 17.99 10.03
C GLU A 5 -2.77 16.53 10.05
N PRO A 6 -3.57 15.59 9.50
CA PRO A 6 -3.18 14.20 9.53
C PRO A 6 -1.83 14.07 8.87
N THR A 7 -0.91 13.41 9.57
CA THR A 7 0.44 13.10 9.11
C THR A 7 0.37 12.75 7.62
N PRO A 8 1.14 13.44 6.75
CA PRO A 8 1.08 13.14 5.33
C PRO A 8 1.27 11.64 5.16
N SER A 9 0.25 10.99 4.61
CA SER A 9 0.35 9.59 4.20
C SER A 9 1.57 9.56 3.28
N GLY A 10 2.57 8.74 3.59
CA GLY A 10 3.86 8.77 2.89
C GLY A 10 3.72 8.48 1.39
N PRO A 11 4.83 8.34 0.65
CA PRO A 11 4.73 8.15 -0.79
C PRO A 11 3.94 6.88 -1.14
N VAL A 12 3.33 6.88 -2.33
CA VAL A 12 2.92 5.66 -3.00
C VAL A 12 4.17 5.00 -3.55
N LEU A 13 4.45 3.78 -3.11
CA LEU A 13 5.60 3.03 -3.60
C LEU A 13 5.22 2.29 -4.87
N VAL A 14 6.10 2.26 -5.87
CA VAL A 14 5.83 1.65 -7.17
C VAL A 14 6.92 0.65 -7.50
N LEU A 15 6.58 -0.63 -7.52
CA LEU A 15 7.46 -1.73 -7.93
C LEU A 15 6.94 -2.35 -9.23
N ALA A 16 7.50 -1.92 -10.36
CA ALA A 16 7.16 -2.44 -11.69
C ALA A 16 8.45 -2.62 -12.51
N PRO A 17 9.21 -3.72 -12.26
CA PRO A 17 10.58 -3.87 -12.73
C PRO A 17 10.71 -4.22 -14.22
N PHE A 18 9.66 -4.75 -14.87
CA PHE A 18 9.71 -5.07 -16.30
C PHE A 18 9.05 -3.94 -17.12
N GLY A 19 9.82 -3.35 -18.05
CA GLY A 19 9.34 -2.30 -18.96
C GLY A 19 9.63 -0.87 -18.47
N ARG A 20 8.87 0.10 -19.01
CA ARG A 20 8.90 1.53 -18.60
C ARG A 20 7.80 1.87 -17.58
N ASP A 21 7.18 0.85 -17.01
CA ASP A 21 5.92 0.97 -16.28
C ASP A 21 6.08 1.76 -14.97
N ALA A 22 7.17 1.59 -14.22
CA ALA A 22 7.37 2.27 -12.95
C ALA A 22 7.37 3.80 -13.08
N GLY A 23 8.20 4.35 -13.98
CA GLY A 23 8.26 5.79 -14.23
C GLY A 23 6.95 6.36 -14.79
N VAL A 24 6.25 5.64 -15.66
CA VAL A 24 4.95 6.05 -16.21
C VAL A 24 3.87 6.07 -15.11
N VAL A 25 3.82 5.04 -14.28
CA VAL A 25 2.92 4.96 -13.12
C VAL A 25 3.21 6.11 -12.16
N CYS A 26 4.48 6.32 -11.78
CA CYS A 26 4.86 7.43 -10.91
C CYS A 26 4.48 8.79 -11.48
N SER A 27 4.68 9.02 -12.79
CA SER A 27 4.26 10.26 -13.45
C SER A 27 2.75 10.44 -13.38
N ALA A 28 1.98 9.40 -13.73
CA ALA A 28 0.52 9.45 -13.69
C ALA A 28 -0.02 9.76 -12.28
N LEU A 29 0.61 9.22 -11.24
CA LEU A 29 0.24 9.51 -9.85
C LEU A 29 0.62 10.94 -9.43
N ARG A 30 1.77 11.44 -9.89
CA ARG A 30 2.18 12.83 -9.65
C ARG A 30 1.23 13.85 -10.29
N ASP A 31 0.66 13.54 -11.47
CA ASP A 31 -0.33 14.41 -12.13
C ASP A 31 -1.57 14.69 -11.26
N VAL A 32 -1.89 13.80 -10.32
CA VAL A 32 -3.04 13.95 -9.41
C VAL A 32 -2.61 14.36 -8.00
N GLY A 33 -1.40 14.88 -7.84
CA GLY A 33 -0.88 15.40 -6.58
C GLY A 33 -0.43 14.34 -5.57
N LEU A 34 -0.23 13.09 -5.99
CA LEU A 34 0.32 12.05 -5.13
C LEU A 34 1.84 12.01 -5.24
N HIS A 35 2.52 11.99 -4.09
CA HIS A 35 3.94 11.63 -4.04
C HIS A 35 4.07 10.14 -4.39
N ALA A 36 4.88 9.83 -5.40
CA ALA A 36 5.13 8.46 -5.83
C ALA A 36 6.62 8.21 -5.99
N SER A 37 7.09 7.06 -5.50
CA SER A 37 8.50 6.67 -5.48
C SER A 37 8.68 5.30 -6.12
N GLU A 38 9.58 5.22 -7.11
CA GLU A 38 9.96 3.96 -7.73
C GLU A 38 10.77 3.12 -6.75
N GLN A 39 10.49 1.82 -6.69
CA GLN A 39 11.20 0.86 -5.86
C GLN A 39 11.97 -0.11 -6.77
N PRO A 40 13.29 -0.27 -6.59
CA PRO A 40 14.10 -1.09 -7.47
C PRO A 40 13.97 -2.60 -7.23
N SER A 41 13.38 -3.02 -6.09
CA SER A 41 13.20 -4.42 -5.73
C SER A 41 12.10 -4.58 -4.68
N LEU A 42 11.64 -5.83 -4.47
CA LEU A 42 10.71 -6.17 -3.39
C LEU A 42 11.31 -5.89 -2.00
N SER A 43 12.62 -6.10 -1.84
CA SER A 43 13.30 -5.77 -0.57
C SER A 43 13.27 -4.27 -0.28
N ALA A 44 13.52 -3.42 -1.29
CA ALA A 44 13.45 -1.97 -1.13
C ALA A 44 12.02 -1.51 -0.85
N LEU A 45 11.03 -2.11 -1.53
CA LEU A 45 9.61 -1.88 -1.26
C LEU A 45 9.30 -2.15 0.22
N VAL A 46 9.61 -3.35 0.72
CA VAL A 46 9.32 -3.79 2.09
C VAL A 46 9.96 -2.87 3.14
N ALA A 47 11.20 -2.43 2.92
CA ALA A 47 11.89 -1.52 3.82
C ALA A 47 11.16 -0.18 4.01
N ASN A 48 10.36 0.25 3.04
CA ASN A 48 9.65 1.53 3.02
C ASN A 48 8.14 1.41 3.31
N LEU A 49 7.58 0.20 3.47
CA LEU A 49 6.13 -0.01 3.59
C LEU A 49 5.51 0.63 4.84
N ASN A 50 6.26 0.72 5.95
CA ASN A 50 5.73 1.27 7.20
C ASN A 50 5.25 2.72 7.05
N ASP A 51 5.99 3.52 6.29
CA ASP A 51 5.73 4.95 6.11
C ASP A 51 4.83 5.23 4.90
N ALA A 52 4.77 4.31 3.93
CA ALA A 52 4.03 4.45 2.70
C ALA A 52 2.51 4.63 2.86
N ALA A 53 1.89 5.29 1.88
CA ALA A 53 0.44 5.44 1.81
C ALA A 53 -0.25 4.28 1.08
N ALA A 54 0.43 3.67 0.11
CA ALA A 54 -0.01 2.52 -0.67
C ALA A 54 1.19 1.94 -1.42
N ALA A 55 1.03 0.74 -1.97
CA ALA A 55 2.00 0.18 -2.91
C ALA A 55 1.30 -0.23 -4.22
N VAL A 56 1.88 0.16 -5.35
CA VAL A 56 1.53 -0.35 -6.68
C VAL A 56 2.60 -1.36 -7.05
N VAL A 57 2.21 -2.60 -7.32
CA VAL A 57 3.14 -3.70 -7.59
C VAL A 57 2.71 -4.42 -8.85
N ALA A 58 3.64 -4.68 -9.76
CA ALA A 58 3.40 -5.54 -10.90
C ALA A 58 3.50 -7.02 -10.50
N GLU A 59 2.60 -7.85 -11.00
CA GLU A 59 2.49 -9.29 -10.70
C GLU A 59 3.85 -10.01 -10.82
N GLU A 60 4.53 -9.77 -11.93
CA GLU A 60 5.87 -10.26 -12.20
C GLU A 60 6.90 -9.97 -11.09
N ALA A 61 6.82 -8.84 -10.40
CA ALA A 61 7.78 -8.47 -9.35
C ALA A 61 7.64 -9.41 -8.15
N LEU A 62 6.44 -9.92 -7.89
CA LEU A 62 6.16 -10.85 -6.81
C LEU A 62 6.42 -12.31 -7.23
N VAL A 63 6.32 -12.62 -8.52
CA VAL A 63 6.59 -13.96 -9.05
C VAL A 63 8.10 -14.24 -9.10
N HIS A 64 8.92 -13.24 -9.45
CA HIS A 64 10.36 -13.43 -9.68
C HIS A 64 11.23 -13.19 -8.44
N GLU A 65 10.70 -12.58 -7.38
CA GLU A 65 11.43 -12.28 -6.14
C GLU A 65 10.94 -13.13 -4.95
N HIS A 66 11.81 -13.29 -3.94
CA HIS A 66 11.46 -14.05 -2.74
C HIS A 66 10.42 -13.30 -1.88
N ARG A 67 9.20 -13.85 -1.82
CA ARG A 67 8.04 -13.27 -1.12
C ARG A 67 8.10 -13.33 0.42
N GLY A 68 9.09 -14.01 1.01
CA GLY A 68 9.15 -14.21 2.47
C GLY A 68 9.21 -12.91 3.27
N ALA A 69 9.92 -11.89 2.77
CA ALA A 69 10.04 -10.60 3.46
C ALA A 69 8.70 -9.84 3.50
N VAL A 70 7.96 -9.80 2.38
CA VAL A 70 6.65 -9.15 2.35
C VAL A 70 5.61 -9.95 3.15
N ALA A 71 5.63 -11.28 3.08
CA ALA A 71 4.77 -12.14 3.90
C ALA A 71 4.99 -11.90 5.40
N HIS A 72 6.25 -11.85 5.83
CA HIS A 72 6.61 -11.57 7.21
C HIS A 72 6.18 -10.15 7.63
N TRP A 73 6.35 -9.16 6.78
CA TRP A 73 5.90 -7.80 7.05
C TRP A 73 4.37 -7.73 7.21
N ILE A 74 3.62 -8.38 6.32
CA ILE A 74 2.16 -8.44 6.37
C ILE A 74 1.68 -9.12 7.66
N ALA A 75 2.28 -10.24 8.03
CA ALA A 75 1.92 -10.99 9.24
C ALA A 75 2.17 -10.22 10.55
N ASN A 76 3.11 -9.27 10.54
CA ASN A 76 3.41 -8.41 11.70
C ASN A 76 2.64 -7.08 11.70
N GLN A 77 1.71 -6.89 10.76
CA GLN A 77 0.86 -5.71 10.80
C GLN A 77 0.03 -5.69 12.08
N PRO A 78 -0.12 -4.53 12.72
CA PRO A 78 -1.06 -4.38 13.83
C PRO A 78 -2.48 -4.76 13.40
N PRO A 79 -3.34 -5.28 14.30
CA PRO A 79 -4.69 -5.74 13.94
C PRO A 79 -5.61 -4.68 13.32
N TRP A 80 -5.30 -3.39 13.50
CA TRP A 80 -6.04 -2.26 12.92
C TRP A 80 -5.50 -1.85 11.53
N SER A 81 -4.33 -2.35 11.13
CA SER A 81 -3.65 -2.00 9.88
C SER A 81 -4.04 -3.00 8.80
N ASP A 82 -4.46 -2.47 7.67
CA ASP A 82 -4.75 -3.26 6.49
C ASP A 82 -4.16 -2.54 5.26
N PHE A 83 -2.84 -2.69 5.08
CA PHE A 83 -2.10 -1.88 4.12
C PHE A 83 -2.59 -2.12 2.67
N PRO A 84 -2.95 -1.07 1.93
CA PRO A 84 -3.55 -1.25 0.62
C PRO A 84 -2.51 -1.46 -0.48
N PHE A 85 -2.62 -2.59 -1.16
CA PHE A 85 -1.87 -2.91 -2.37
C PHE A 85 -2.73 -2.71 -3.64
N VAL A 86 -2.10 -2.25 -4.71
CA VAL A 86 -2.66 -2.25 -6.07
C VAL A 86 -1.79 -3.16 -6.92
N LEU A 87 -2.35 -4.30 -7.35
CA LEU A 87 -1.64 -5.31 -8.13
C LEU A 87 -1.92 -5.11 -9.62
N LEU A 88 -0.88 -4.89 -10.42
CA LEU A 88 -0.96 -4.81 -11.88
C LEU A 88 -0.71 -6.19 -12.47
N THR A 89 -1.71 -6.79 -13.09
CA THR A 89 -1.63 -8.14 -13.70
C THR A 89 -1.72 -8.07 -15.22
N LEU A 90 -1.21 -9.09 -15.92
CA LEU A 90 -1.39 -9.25 -17.36
C LEU A 90 -2.66 -10.05 -17.66
N ARG A 91 -3.33 -9.75 -18.77
CA ARG A 91 -4.54 -10.46 -19.23
C ARG A 91 -4.27 -11.90 -19.74
N THR A 92 -3.23 -12.58 -19.25
CA THR A 92 -2.85 -13.90 -19.77
C THR A 92 -3.75 -14.96 -19.14
N GLY A 93 -4.56 -15.62 -19.99
CA GLY A 93 -5.70 -16.47 -19.61
C GLY A 93 -5.40 -17.79 -18.91
N ASN A 94 -4.38 -17.87 -18.05
CA ASN A 94 -4.14 -19.04 -17.20
C ASN A 94 -3.45 -18.74 -15.85
N ASN A 95 -3.39 -17.48 -15.42
CA ASN A 95 -2.72 -17.09 -14.16
C ASN A 95 -3.59 -17.33 -12.90
N GLY A 96 -4.72 -18.03 -13.01
CA GLY A 96 -5.71 -18.17 -11.93
C GLY A 96 -5.12 -18.57 -10.57
N PRO A 97 -4.38 -19.69 -10.46
CA PRO A 97 -3.79 -20.12 -9.20
C PRO A 97 -2.73 -19.16 -8.65
N ALA A 98 -1.83 -18.68 -9.51
CA ALA A 98 -0.76 -17.76 -9.10
C ALA A 98 -1.29 -16.40 -8.65
N LEU A 99 -2.29 -15.85 -9.35
CA LEU A 99 -2.94 -14.59 -8.98
C LEU A 99 -3.70 -14.75 -7.65
N THR A 100 -4.36 -15.89 -7.43
CA THR A 100 -5.07 -16.18 -6.17
C THR A 100 -4.10 -16.22 -5.00
N GLU A 101 -2.95 -16.90 -5.14
CA GLU A 101 -1.90 -16.89 -4.11
C GLU A 101 -1.37 -15.49 -3.79
N LEU A 102 -1.25 -14.63 -4.80
CA LEU A 102 -0.81 -13.25 -4.58
C LEU A 102 -1.88 -12.42 -3.88
N ILE A 103 -3.16 -12.63 -4.20
CA ILE A 103 -4.27 -11.97 -3.53
C ILE A 103 -4.31 -12.38 -2.06
N ASP A 104 -4.20 -13.68 -1.77
CA ASP A 104 -4.21 -14.21 -0.41
C ASP A 104 -3.01 -13.73 0.39
N LEU A 105 -1.82 -13.66 -0.24
CA LEU A 105 -0.62 -13.14 0.39
C LEU A 105 -0.77 -11.66 0.79
N LEU A 106 -1.29 -10.83 -0.11
CA LEU A 106 -1.36 -9.38 0.08
C LEU A 106 -2.52 -8.94 1.00
N GLY A 107 -3.56 -9.76 1.13
CA GLY A 107 -4.73 -9.46 1.95
C GLY A 107 -5.63 -8.40 1.32
N HIS A 108 -5.30 -7.11 1.53
CA HIS A 108 -6.04 -5.99 0.93
C HIS A 108 -5.42 -5.57 -0.39
N VAL A 109 -5.93 -6.15 -1.48
CA VAL A 109 -5.44 -5.88 -2.82
C VAL A 109 -6.57 -5.42 -3.75
N THR A 110 -6.28 -4.39 -4.54
CA THR A 110 -7.06 -4.03 -5.74
C THR A 110 -6.30 -4.51 -6.96
N VAL A 111 -6.89 -5.40 -7.75
CA VAL A 111 -6.27 -5.94 -8.96
C VAL A 111 -6.67 -5.10 -10.17
N LEU A 112 -5.70 -4.70 -10.99
CA LEU A 112 -5.91 -4.00 -12.26
C LEU A 112 -5.23 -4.75 -13.40
N GLU A 113 -6.02 -5.15 -14.40
CA GLU A 113 -5.52 -5.85 -15.58
C GLU A 113 -4.94 -4.88 -16.61
N ARG A 114 -3.76 -5.21 -17.15
CA ARG A 114 -3.14 -4.51 -18.28
C ARG A 114 -3.70 -5.03 -19.62
N PRO A 115 -3.94 -4.16 -20.62
CA PRO A 115 -3.76 -2.72 -20.59
C PRO A 115 -4.88 -1.99 -19.82
N LEU A 116 -4.50 -1.08 -18.93
CA LEU A 116 -5.44 -0.25 -18.15
C LEU A 116 -5.39 1.21 -18.59
N ALA A 117 -6.52 1.92 -18.43
CA ALA A 117 -6.55 3.36 -18.57
C ALA A 117 -5.84 4.04 -17.38
N ALA A 118 -5.12 5.14 -17.64
CA ALA A 118 -4.48 5.92 -16.58
C ALA A 118 -5.49 6.42 -15.52
N THR A 119 -6.73 6.68 -15.92
CA THR A 119 -7.82 7.05 -15.02
C THR A 119 -8.17 5.95 -14.02
N SER A 120 -8.15 4.68 -14.44
CA SER A 120 -8.37 3.53 -13.56
C SER A 120 -7.27 3.40 -12.51
N LEU A 121 -6.00 3.53 -12.93
CA LEU A 121 -4.86 3.53 -12.01
C LEU A 121 -4.97 4.66 -10.98
N LYS A 122 -5.18 5.90 -11.45
CA LYS A 122 -5.33 7.08 -10.59
C LYS A 122 -6.46 6.89 -9.57
N SER A 123 -7.61 6.38 -10.02
CA SER A 123 -8.79 6.17 -9.17
C SER A 123 -8.55 5.11 -8.09
N ALA A 124 -7.95 3.97 -8.46
CA ALA A 124 -7.63 2.90 -7.52
C ALA A 124 -6.62 3.36 -6.46
N VAL A 125 -5.54 4.02 -6.87
CA VAL A 125 -4.51 4.48 -5.92
C VAL A 125 -5.05 5.60 -5.01
N LEU A 126 -5.86 6.53 -5.54
CA LEU A 126 -6.51 7.54 -4.70
C LEU A 126 -7.45 6.90 -3.66
N ALA A 127 -8.17 5.83 -4.03
CA ALA A 127 -9.00 5.08 -3.09
C ALA A 127 -8.15 4.38 -2.01
N ALA A 128 -7.06 3.74 -2.40
CA ALA A 128 -6.09 3.11 -1.48
C ALA A 128 -5.52 4.12 -0.48
N VAL A 129 -5.00 5.26 -0.96
CA VAL A 129 -4.44 6.33 -0.10
C VAL A 129 -5.49 6.89 0.87
N ARG A 130 -6.74 7.09 0.42
CA ARG A 130 -7.84 7.50 1.32
C ARG A 130 -8.17 6.43 2.36
N GLY A 131 -8.09 5.16 2.00
CA GLY A 131 -8.24 4.03 2.92
C GLY A 131 -7.16 4.07 4.01
N ARG A 132 -5.89 4.15 3.60
CA ARG A 132 -4.75 4.21 4.52
C ARG A 132 -4.80 5.40 5.47
N ARG A 133 -5.20 6.58 4.97
CA ARG A 133 -5.38 7.77 5.82
C ARG A 133 -6.43 7.54 6.91
N ARG A 134 -7.56 6.91 6.58
CA ARG A 134 -8.60 6.57 7.57
C ARG A 134 -8.12 5.55 8.60
N GLN A 135 -7.35 4.55 8.17
CA GLN A 135 -6.74 3.57 9.09
C GLN A 135 -5.79 4.24 10.09
N ARG A 136 -4.86 5.07 9.60
CA ARG A 136 -3.92 5.84 10.44
C ARG A 136 -4.66 6.78 11.40
N GLN A 137 -5.75 7.41 10.97
CA GLN A 137 -6.58 8.22 11.86
C GLN A 137 -7.25 7.38 12.95
N ALA A 138 -7.78 6.20 12.61
CA ALA A 138 -8.36 5.28 13.59
C ALA A 138 -7.33 4.81 14.62
N GLU A 139 -6.11 4.46 14.18
CA GLU A 139 -4.97 4.16 15.07
C GLU A 139 -4.70 5.31 16.04
N GLN A 140 -4.61 6.55 15.54
CA GLN A 140 -4.35 7.73 16.36
C GLN A 140 -5.44 7.92 17.42
N TYR A 141 -6.72 7.75 17.06
CA TYR A 141 -7.81 7.85 18.02
C TYR A 141 -7.76 6.75 19.09
N LEU A 142 -7.45 5.50 18.71
CA LEU A 142 -7.27 4.40 19.66
C LEU A 142 -6.11 4.69 20.63
N GLY A 143 -5.01 5.24 20.13
CA GLY A 143 -3.87 5.66 20.95
C GLY A 143 -4.24 6.75 21.96
N GLN A 144 -4.99 7.77 21.53
CA GLN A 144 -5.47 8.85 22.40
C GLN A 144 -6.41 8.34 23.50
N LEU A 145 -7.34 7.44 23.15
CA LEU A 145 -8.26 6.83 24.12
C LEU A 145 -7.50 6.04 25.18
N LYS A 146 -6.49 5.25 24.77
CA LYS A 146 -5.65 4.48 25.70
C LYS A 146 -4.88 5.39 26.66
N GLN A 147 -4.25 6.45 26.14
CA GLN A 147 -3.51 7.40 26.96
C GLN A 147 -4.38 8.10 28.01
N LEU A 148 -5.62 8.45 27.64
CA LEU A 148 -6.57 9.07 28.56
C LEU A 148 -6.97 8.10 29.68
N ALA A 149 -7.26 6.84 29.34
CA ALA A 149 -7.58 5.81 30.33
C ALA A 149 -6.43 5.60 31.32
N ASP A 150 -5.20 5.45 30.83
CA ASP A 150 -4.01 5.27 31.67
C ASP A 150 -3.76 6.46 32.62
N THR A 151 -4.10 7.67 32.18
CA THR A 151 -3.93 8.88 32.99
C THR A 151 -4.96 8.95 34.13
N LEU A 152 -6.21 8.53 33.87
CA LEU A 152 -7.26 8.47 34.89
C LEU A 152 -6.97 7.41 35.95
N GLU A 153 -6.41 6.26 35.55
CA GLU A 153 -6.02 5.21 36.50
C GLU A 153 -4.87 5.64 37.43
N ARG A 154 -3.91 6.42 36.92
CA ARG A 154 -2.76 6.90 37.73
C ARG A 154 -3.09 8.05 38.67
N ALA A 155 -4.19 8.76 38.42
CA ALA A 155 -4.65 9.87 39.26
C ALA A 155 -5.50 9.42 40.46
N ARG A 156 -5.71 8.11 40.60
CA ARG A 156 -6.49 7.47 41.67
C ARG A 156 -5.58 6.75 42.66
#